data_AF-A0A3R7A076-F1
#
_entry.id   AF-A0A3R7A076-F1
#
_cell.length_a   1.000
_cell.length_b   1.000
_cell.length_c   1.000
_cell.angle_alpha   90.00
_cell.angle_beta   90.00
_cell.angle_gamma   90.00
#
_symmetry.space_group_name_H-M   'P 1'
#
loop_
_entity.id
_entity.type
_entity.pdbx_description
1 polymer ?
#
loop_
_entity_poly.entity_id
_entity_poly.type
_entity_poly.pdbx_seq_one_letter_code
_entity_poly.pdbx_strand_id
1 'polypeptide(L)'
;HGITYKAGNAAAVTSSDGRPAIIVHCVDTSGAWTSRGLFGALSRRSLSVEEAYGCMRPNQDLKLGQAHCIPIDSNTFVCLLVVQSYLHQRQKRTHKTLSLRLNALQVALKAVAAHARRLDATIHMPRLGAGTPGFNWYAVERLIRKHLTDGAT
;
A
#
# COMPACT_ATOMS: atom_id res chain seq x y z
N HIS A 1 18.80 -8.61 -4.29
CA HIS A 1 18.01 -9.40 -3.30
C HIS A 1 16.59 -9.56 -3.81
N GLY A 2 16.02 -10.77 -3.84
CA GLY A 2 14.72 -11.05 -4.47
C GLY A 2 13.49 -10.85 -3.57
N ILE A 3 12.30 -11.05 -4.15
CA ILE A 3 11.02 -11.07 -3.40
C ILE A 3 10.92 -12.39 -2.64
N THR A 4 10.62 -12.33 -1.34
CA THR A 4 10.34 -13.51 -0.50
C THR A 4 8.83 -13.63 -0.29
N TYR A 5 8.26 -14.79 -0.64
CA TYR A 5 6.84 -15.07 -0.43
C TYR A 5 6.64 -15.82 0.89
N LYS A 6 5.70 -15.34 1.72
CA LYS A 6 5.32 -15.97 2.99
C LYS A 6 3.79 -16.05 3.09
N ALA A 7 3.29 -17.13 3.67
CA ALA A 7 1.88 -17.23 4.04
C ALA A 7 1.66 -16.48 5.37
N GLY A 8 0.56 -15.72 5.48
CA GLY A 8 0.20 -15.02 6.70
C GLY A 8 -0.53 -13.69 6.48
N ASN A 9 -0.74 -12.97 7.57
CA ASN A 9 -1.35 -11.64 7.56
C ASN A 9 -0.26 -10.55 7.46
N ALA A 10 -0.21 -9.83 6.35
CA ALA A 10 0.76 -8.75 6.14
C ALA A 10 0.65 -7.62 7.18
N ALA A 11 -0.53 -7.40 7.77
CA ALA A 11 -0.70 -6.42 8.84
C ALA A 11 -0.06 -6.84 10.18
N ALA A 12 0.29 -8.12 10.35
CA ALA A 12 0.91 -8.63 11.58
C ALA A 12 2.44 -8.56 11.57
N VAL A 13 3.05 -8.06 10.50
CA VAL A 13 4.51 -7.98 10.40
C VAL A 13 5.06 -6.93 11.35
N THR A 14 5.99 -7.33 12.21
CA THR A 14 6.74 -6.43 13.09
C THR A 14 8.15 -6.20 12.58
N SER A 15 8.83 -5.20 13.13
CA SER A 15 10.27 -5.07 12.96
C SER A 15 11.00 -6.36 13.35
N SER A 16 12.08 -6.66 12.64
CA SER A 16 12.94 -7.82 12.86
C SER A 16 14.39 -7.38 12.70
N ASP A 17 15.29 -7.90 13.54
CA ASP A 17 16.72 -7.60 13.49
C ASP A 17 17.04 -6.10 13.64
N GLY A 18 16.23 -5.38 14.44
CA GLY A 18 16.38 -3.95 14.69
C GLY A 18 15.94 -3.03 13.54
N ARG A 19 15.70 -3.57 12.34
CA ARG A 19 15.31 -2.78 11.17
C ARG A 19 13.82 -2.42 11.18
N PRO A 20 13.45 -1.18 10.83
CA PRO A 20 12.04 -0.81 10.71
C PRO A 20 11.31 -1.68 9.68
N ALA A 21 10.02 -1.89 9.88
CA ALA A 21 9.15 -2.58 8.94
C ALA A 21 8.16 -1.61 8.30
N ILE A 22 8.02 -1.66 6.97
CA ILE A 22 7.05 -0.91 6.19
C ILE A 22 6.01 -1.87 5.62
N ILE A 23 4.76 -1.73 6.03
CA ILE A 23 3.63 -2.47 5.50
C ILE A 23 2.98 -1.62 4.40
N VAL A 24 2.99 -2.10 3.17
CA VAL A 24 2.43 -1.38 2.02
C VAL A 24 1.00 -1.84 1.76
N HIS A 25 0.09 -0.88 1.59
CA HIS A 25 -1.27 -1.15 1.14
C HIS A 25 -1.68 -0.20 0.00
N CYS A 26 -2.30 -0.75 -1.04
CA CYS A 26 -2.83 0.04 -2.15
C CYS A 26 -4.26 0.50 -1.81
N VAL A 27 -4.51 1.79 -1.96
CA VAL A 27 -5.79 2.44 -1.69
C VAL A 27 -6.24 3.28 -2.89
N ASP A 28 -7.50 3.71 -2.86
CA ASP A 28 -8.07 4.63 -3.83
C ASP A 28 -8.07 6.08 -3.34
N THR A 29 -8.69 6.97 -4.11
CA THR A 29 -8.76 8.41 -3.79
C THR A 29 -9.93 8.80 -2.90
N SER A 30 -10.83 7.88 -2.54
CA SER A 30 -12.13 8.19 -1.92
C SER A 30 -12.06 8.53 -0.43
N GLY A 31 -11.02 8.08 0.29
CA GLY A 31 -10.97 8.18 1.75
C GLY A 31 -11.86 7.15 2.47
N ALA A 32 -12.54 6.26 1.74
CA ALA A 32 -13.44 5.29 2.35
C ALA A 32 -12.69 4.07 2.91
N TRP A 33 -12.88 3.80 4.20
CA TRP A 33 -12.29 2.66 4.90
C TRP A 33 -13.31 1.50 5.09
N THR A 34 -12.83 0.28 5.30
CA THR A 34 -13.69 -0.91 5.48
C THR A 34 -13.14 -1.78 6.61
N SER A 35 -14.02 -2.42 7.39
CA SER A 35 -13.64 -3.36 8.44
C SER A 35 -13.17 -4.74 7.93
N ARG A 36 -13.14 -4.97 6.61
CA ARG A 36 -12.79 -6.26 5.99
C ARG A 36 -11.37 -6.28 5.42
N GLY A 37 -10.83 -7.48 5.28
CA GLY A 37 -9.53 -7.72 4.64
C GLY A 37 -8.37 -7.02 5.37
N LEU A 38 -7.40 -6.51 4.60
CA LEU A 38 -6.24 -5.85 5.17
C LEU A 38 -6.60 -4.53 5.88
N PHE A 39 -7.58 -3.77 5.39
CA PHE A 39 -8.06 -2.55 6.05
C PHE A 39 -8.45 -2.82 7.50
N GLY A 40 -9.37 -3.77 7.75
CA GLY A 40 -9.77 -4.12 9.11
C GLY A 40 -8.64 -4.74 9.94
N ALA A 41 -7.70 -5.45 9.33
CA ALA A 41 -6.53 -5.96 10.03
C ALA A 41 -5.57 -4.85 10.48
N LEU A 42 -5.43 -3.79 9.68
CA LEU A 42 -4.69 -2.58 10.03
C LEU A 42 -5.41 -1.81 11.14
N SER A 43 -6.73 -1.61 11.07
CA SER A 43 -7.49 -0.93 12.14
C SER A 43 -7.37 -1.64 13.49
N ARG A 44 -7.38 -2.98 13.51
CA ARG A 44 -7.16 -3.76 14.74
C ARG A 44 -5.77 -3.56 15.33
N ARG A 45 -4.79 -3.21 14.51
CA ARG A 45 -3.42 -2.95 14.94
C ARG A 45 -3.21 -1.50 15.35
N SER A 46 -3.72 -0.55 14.57
CA SER A 46 -3.70 0.87 14.89
C SER A 46 -4.81 1.60 14.12
N LEU A 47 -5.62 2.38 14.86
CA LEU A 47 -6.63 3.26 14.27
C LEU A 47 -6.01 4.48 13.56
N SER A 48 -4.75 4.83 13.86
CA SER A 48 -4.09 6.01 13.29
C SER A 48 -4.04 5.99 11.76
N VAL A 49 -3.98 4.80 11.15
CA VAL A 49 -3.94 4.64 9.69
C VAL A 49 -5.31 4.95 9.06
N GLU A 50 -6.37 4.46 9.69
CA GLU A 50 -7.75 4.69 9.27
C GLU A 50 -8.11 6.18 9.40
N GLU A 51 -7.78 6.77 10.54
CA GLU A 51 -7.99 8.20 10.83
C GLU A 51 -7.21 9.08 9.86
N ALA A 52 -5.93 8.78 9.62
CA ALA A 52 -5.11 9.53 8.67
C ALA A 52 -5.69 9.47 7.26
N TYR A 53 -6.09 8.29 6.78
CA TYR A 53 -6.69 8.14 5.46
C TYR A 53 -8.02 8.91 5.33
N GLY A 54 -8.84 8.88 6.38
CA GLY A 54 -10.08 9.65 6.46
C GLY A 54 -9.85 11.16 6.39
N CYS A 55 -8.84 11.67 7.09
CA CYS A 55 -8.47 13.09 7.11
C CYS A 55 -7.85 13.59 5.78
N MET A 56 -7.17 12.73 5.03
CA MET A 56 -6.54 13.12 3.75
C MET A 56 -7.57 13.49 2.66
N ARG A 57 -8.78 12.91 2.71
CA ARG A 57 -9.81 13.18 1.70
C ARG A 57 -10.30 14.63 1.70
N PRO A 58 -10.80 15.21 2.81
CA PRO A 58 -11.24 16.60 2.84
C PRO A 58 -10.09 17.58 2.56
N ASN A 59 -8.84 17.21 2.92
CA ASN A 59 -7.64 18.02 2.65
C ASN A 59 -7.14 17.91 1.20
N GLN A 60 -7.81 17.14 0.33
CA GLN A 60 -7.41 16.92 -1.06
C GLN A 60 -6.02 16.28 -1.24
N ASP A 61 -5.58 15.52 -0.24
CA ASP A 61 -4.28 14.85 -0.16
C ASP A 61 -4.31 13.41 -0.68
N LEU A 62 -5.35 13.02 -1.42
CA LEU A 62 -5.48 11.71 -2.05
C LEU A 62 -5.36 11.81 -3.57
N LYS A 63 -4.14 12.04 -4.06
CA LYS A 63 -3.81 12.11 -5.48
C LYS A 63 -3.10 10.84 -5.95
N LEU A 64 -3.45 10.38 -7.15
CA LEU A 64 -2.85 9.17 -7.72
C LEU A 64 -1.31 9.30 -7.82
N GLY A 65 -0.62 8.27 -7.34
CA GLY A 65 0.84 8.19 -7.30
C GLY A 65 1.45 8.61 -5.96
N GLN A 66 0.67 9.20 -5.06
CA GLN A 66 1.15 9.53 -3.72
C GLN A 66 1.31 8.27 -2.86
N ALA A 67 2.28 8.33 -1.96
CA ALA A 67 2.54 7.33 -0.93
C ALA A 67 2.57 8.05 0.43
N HIS A 68 1.71 7.63 1.34
CA HIS A 68 1.59 8.19 2.69
C HIS A 68 2.05 7.17 3.71
N CYS A 69 3.22 7.40 4.31
CA CYS A 69 3.81 6.49 5.30
C CYS A 69 3.51 6.99 6.71
N ILE A 70 2.68 6.22 7.42
CA ILE A 70 2.12 6.55 8.72
C ILE A 70 2.80 5.66 9.77
N PRO A 71 3.47 6.21 10.79
CA PRO A 71 3.99 5.40 11.89
C PRO A 71 2.83 4.82 12.70
N ILE A 72 2.90 3.52 13.01
CA ILE A 72 1.89 2.83 13.83
C ILE A 72 2.45 2.33 15.16
N ASP A 73 3.77 2.17 15.25
CA ASP A 73 4.52 1.91 16.48
C ASP A 73 5.96 2.46 16.31
N SER A 74 6.85 2.22 17.28
CA SER A 74 8.20 2.78 17.29
C SER A 74 9.08 2.34 16.12
N ASN A 75 8.76 1.20 15.48
CA ASN A 75 9.60 0.64 14.42
C ASN A 75 8.79 0.06 13.25
N THR A 76 7.52 0.40 13.13
CA THR A 76 6.64 -0.06 12.05
C THR A 76 5.85 1.10 11.47
N PHE A 77 5.81 1.12 10.14
CA PHE A 77 5.09 2.09 9.34
C PHE A 77 4.09 1.38 8.44
N VAL A 78 2.98 2.04 8.16
CA VAL A 78 2.03 1.64 7.13
C VAL A 78 2.08 2.67 6.02
N CYS A 79 2.48 2.26 4.82
CA CYS A 79 2.51 3.13 3.64
C CYS A 79 1.27 2.86 2.76
N LEU A 80 0.37 3.82 2.71
CA LEU A 80 -0.79 3.82 1.83
C LEU A 80 -0.42 4.38 0.45
N LEU A 81 -0.52 3.55 -0.59
CA LEU A 81 -0.27 3.97 -1.97
C LEU A 81 -1.58 4.32 -2.64
N VAL A 82 -1.74 5.58 -3.02
CA VAL A 82 -2.93 6.07 -3.71
C VAL A 82 -2.80 5.70 -5.19
N VAL A 83 -3.26 4.51 -5.56
CA VAL A 83 -2.98 3.92 -6.89
C VAL A 83 -4.22 3.33 -7.55
N GLN A 84 -5.34 3.31 -6.86
CA GLN A 84 -6.60 2.83 -7.38
C GLN A 84 -7.49 4.02 -7.76
N SER A 85 -8.11 3.95 -8.94
CA SER A 85 -9.12 4.91 -9.36
C SER A 85 -10.50 4.28 -9.29
N TYR A 86 -11.48 5.04 -8.82
CA TYR A 86 -12.87 4.65 -8.90
C TYR A 86 -13.43 5.00 -10.28
N LEU A 87 -13.62 3.99 -11.12
CA LEU A 87 -13.94 4.19 -12.55
C LEU A 87 -15.39 4.62 -12.80
N HIS A 88 -16.31 4.31 -11.88
CA HIS A 88 -17.74 4.50 -12.11
C HIS A 88 -18.40 5.17 -10.91
N GLN A 89 -18.39 6.51 -10.88
CA GLN A 89 -19.01 7.31 -9.79
C GLN A 89 -20.50 7.00 -9.56
N ARG A 90 -21.18 6.34 -10.51
CA ARG A 90 -22.60 5.94 -10.43
C ARG A 90 -22.86 4.58 -9.78
N GLN A 91 -21.82 3.76 -9.52
CA GLN A 91 -21.99 2.46 -8.88
C GLN A 91 -21.68 2.55 -7.37
N LYS A 92 -21.81 1.45 -6.63
CA LYS A 92 -21.31 1.36 -5.25
C LYS A 92 -19.82 1.04 -5.28
N ARG A 93 -19.02 1.73 -4.44
CA ARG A 93 -17.59 1.45 -4.31
C ARG A 93 -17.38 0.01 -3.81
N THR A 94 -16.82 -0.83 -4.68
CA THR A 94 -16.41 -2.21 -4.38
C THR A 94 -15.08 -2.51 -5.05
N HIS A 95 -14.43 -3.60 -4.64
CA HIS A 95 -13.19 -4.04 -5.26
C HIS A 95 -13.30 -4.29 -6.78
N LYS A 96 -14.50 -4.64 -7.27
CA LYS A 96 -14.76 -4.86 -8.71
C LYS A 96 -14.83 -3.56 -9.52
N THR A 97 -15.13 -2.45 -8.87
CA THR A 97 -15.28 -1.12 -9.49
C THR A 97 -14.02 -0.26 -9.37
N LEU A 98 -13.01 -0.76 -8.65
CA LEU A 98 -11.70 -0.15 -8.52
C LEU A 98 -10.77 -0.71 -9.60
N SER A 99 -9.95 0.17 -10.17
CA SER A 99 -8.93 -0.21 -11.13
C SER A 99 -7.57 0.30 -10.67
N LEU A 100 -6.59 -0.60 -10.64
CA LEU A 100 -5.21 -0.26 -10.33
C LEU A 100 -4.60 0.51 -11.52
N ARG A 101 -4.01 1.68 -11.26
CA ARG A 101 -3.28 2.49 -12.24
C ARG A 101 -1.79 2.17 -12.15
N LEU A 102 -1.25 1.47 -13.14
CA LEU A 102 0.17 1.06 -13.15
C LEU A 102 1.14 2.25 -13.10
N ASN A 103 0.83 3.34 -13.79
CA ASN A 103 1.65 4.57 -13.75
C ASN A 103 1.70 5.16 -12.35
N ALA A 104 0.56 5.20 -11.65
CA ALA A 104 0.50 5.67 -10.27
C ALA A 104 1.26 4.73 -9.33
N LEU A 105 1.10 3.41 -9.52
CA LEU A 105 1.84 2.41 -8.76
C LEU A 105 3.34 2.57 -8.91
N GLN A 106 3.84 2.79 -10.12
CA GLN A 106 5.24 3.04 -10.38
C GLN A 106 5.78 4.25 -9.59
N VAL A 107 5.04 5.37 -9.58
CA VAL A 107 5.44 6.58 -8.84
C VAL A 107 5.44 6.31 -7.33
N ALA A 108 4.39 5.68 -6.82
CA ALA A 108 4.26 5.39 -5.39
C ALA A 108 5.32 4.38 -4.90
N LEU A 109 5.63 3.36 -5.70
CA LEU A 109 6.70 2.39 -5.37
C LEU A 109 8.07 3.06 -5.29
N LYS A 110 8.39 4.00 -6.19
CA LYS A 110 9.64 4.77 -6.10
C LYS A 110 9.72 5.60 -4.82
N ALA A 111 8.61 6.23 -4.42
CA ALA A 111 8.54 7.01 -3.19
C ALA A 111 8.75 6.12 -1.95
N VAL A 112 8.08 4.97 -1.89
CA VAL A 112 8.29 3.99 -0.80
C VAL A 112 9.72 3.44 -0.80
N ALA A 113 10.29 3.13 -1.96
CA ALA A 113 11.67 2.66 -2.06
C ALA A 113 12.66 3.68 -1.51
N ALA A 114 12.47 4.97 -1.82
CA ALA A 114 13.30 6.04 -1.27
C ALA A 114 13.12 6.17 0.25
N HIS A 115 11.88 6.07 0.74
CA HIS A 115 11.61 6.12 2.18
C HIS A 115 12.21 4.94 2.94
N ALA A 116 12.05 3.72 2.42
CA ALA A 116 12.61 2.51 3.01
C ALA A 116 14.14 2.55 3.07
N ARG A 117 14.81 3.02 2.01
CA ARG A 117 16.27 3.20 2.00
C ARG A 117 16.75 4.20 3.05
N ARG A 118 16.03 5.32 3.25
CA ARG A 118 16.39 6.30 4.29
C ARG A 118 16.28 5.72 5.71
N LEU A 119 15.40 4.75 5.92
CA LEU A 119 15.15 4.14 7.22
C LEU A 119 15.89 2.80 7.42
N ASP A 120 16.62 2.31 6.42
CA ASP A 120 17.09 0.92 6.34
C ASP A 120 15.98 -0.11 6.66
N ALA A 121 14.79 0.15 6.13
CA ALA A 121 13.59 -0.58 6.46
C ALA A 121 13.32 -1.77 5.51
N THR A 122 12.70 -2.80 6.06
CA THR A 122 12.14 -3.91 5.28
C THR A 122 10.74 -3.57 4.76
N ILE A 123 10.40 -3.99 3.55
CA ILE A 123 9.09 -3.74 2.95
C ILE A 123 8.29 -5.05 2.88
N HIS A 124 7.04 -4.99 3.33
CA HIS A 124 6.10 -6.11 3.36
C HIS A 124 4.79 -5.68 2.72
N MET A 125 4.20 -6.54 1.90
CA MET A 125 2.95 -6.21 1.21
C MET A 125 2.09 -7.47 1.00
N PRO A 126 0.76 -7.34 1.01
CA PRO A 126 -0.11 -8.44 0.61
C PRO A 126 0.06 -8.72 -0.89
N ARG A 127 -0.35 -9.91 -1.32
CA ARG A 127 -0.53 -10.18 -2.75
C ARG A 127 -1.64 -9.27 -3.30
N LEU A 128 -1.27 -8.31 -4.14
CA LEU A 128 -2.20 -7.35 -4.74
C LEU A 128 -3.13 -8.04 -5.76
N GLY A 129 -4.37 -7.55 -5.85
CA GLY A 129 -5.29 -7.87 -6.95
C GLY A 129 -6.11 -9.15 -6.83
N ALA A 130 -6.12 -9.81 -5.67
CA ALA A 130 -7.01 -10.95 -5.43
C ALA A 130 -8.49 -10.53 -5.57
N GLY A 131 -9.13 -10.90 -6.68
CA GLY A 131 -10.54 -10.61 -6.96
C GLY A 131 -10.83 -9.30 -7.70
N THR A 132 -9.83 -8.64 -8.30
CA THR A 132 -10.05 -7.47 -9.17
C THR A 132 -10.12 -7.98 -10.62
N PRO A 133 -11.25 -7.83 -11.33
CA PRO A 133 -11.35 -8.24 -12.73
C PRO A 133 -10.29 -7.55 -13.61
N GLY A 134 -9.61 -8.30 -14.47
CA GLY A 134 -8.59 -7.77 -15.39
C GLY A 134 -7.26 -7.38 -14.73
N PHE A 135 -7.01 -7.79 -13.49
CA PHE A 135 -5.78 -7.45 -12.78
C PHE A 135 -4.58 -8.22 -13.31
N ASN A 136 -3.60 -7.46 -13.82
CA ASN A 136 -2.36 -8.00 -14.36
C ASN A 136 -1.29 -8.07 -13.26
N TRP A 137 -1.24 -9.20 -12.55
CA TRP A 137 -0.20 -9.44 -11.52
C TRP A 137 1.22 -9.39 -12.12
N TYR A 138 1.43 -9.90 -13.33
CA TYR A 138 2.75 -9.89 -13.97
C TYR A 138 3.30 -8.47 -14.14
N ALA A 139 2.47 -7.52 -14.59
CA ALA A 139 2.86 -6.12 -14.71
C ALA A 139 3.20 -5.49 -13.35
N VAL A 140 2.41 -5.82 -12.31
CA VAL A 140 2.64 -5.34 -10.94
C VAL A 140 3.92 -5.92 -10.35
N GLU A 141 4.14 -7.22 -10.47
CA GLU A 141 5.34 -7.89 -9.98
C GLU A 141 6.59 -7.34 -10.65
N ARG A 142 6.55 -7.08 -11.97
CA ARG A 142 7.65 -6.45 -12.69
C ARG A 142 7.99 -5.07 -12.14
N LEU A 143 6.99 -4.25 -11.79
CA LEU A 143 7.21 -2.95 -11.16
C LEU A 143 7.78 -3.08 -9.73
N ILE A 144 7.29 -4.04 -8.95
CA ILE A 144 7.80 -4.32 -7.60
C ILE A 144 9.28 -4.68 -7.67
N ARG A 145 9.66 -5.62 -8.55
CA ARG A 145 11.07 -6.02 -8.73
C ARG A 145 11.93 -4.82 -9.14
N LYS A 146 11.52 -4.11 -10.18
CA LYS A 146 12.26 -2.96 -10.71
C LYS A 146 12.52 -1.84 -9.69
N HIS A 147 11.62 -1.64 -8.72
CA HIS A 147 11.70 -0.50 -7.81
C HIS A 147 12.06 -0.84 -6.37
N LEU A 148 11.81 -2.08 -5.92
CA LEU A 148 12.04 -2.49 -4.54
C LEU A 148 13.17 -3.53 -4.38
N THR A 149 13.49 -4.30 -5.43
CA THR A 149 14.55 -5.34 -5.34
C THR A 149 15.82 -4.93 -6.06
N ASP A 150 15.66 -4.30 -7.22
CA ASP A 150 16.76 -3.81 -8.02
C ASP A 150 17.00 -2.40 -7.50
N GLY A 151 17.99 -2.26 -6.61
CA GLY A 151 18.40 -0.96 -6.13
C GLY A 151 18.62 -0.06 -7.34
N ALA A 152 17.78 0.97 -7.48
CA ALA A 152 18.04 2.03 -8.45
C ALA A 152 19.34 2.69 -8.00
N THR A 153 20.44 2.22 -8.58
CA THR A 153 21.70 2.95 -8.76
C THR A 153 21.41 4.28 -9.42
#